data_AF-A0AAW2Y4E7-F1
#
_entry.id   AF-A0AAW2Y4E7-F1
#
_cell.length_a   1.000
_cell.length_b   1.000
_cell.length_c   1.000
_cell.angle_alpha   90.00
_cell.angle_beta   90.00
_cell.angle_gamma   90.00
#
_symmetry.space_group_name_H-M   'P 1'
#
loop_
_entity.id
_entity.type
_entity.pdbx_description
1 polymer ?
#
loop_
_entity_poly.entity_id
_entity_poly.type
_entity_poly.pdbx_seq_one_letter_code
_entity_poly.pdbx_strand_id
1 'polypeptide(L)'
;MQALPEEEWFCGRSCSNIYSALQKLVGDGEQRLPEALSDVLKMKCEGQSLQKNLELGIRWRLLRGKKAAEDTRMWLSGAVNIFHVSAF
;
A
#
# COMPACT_ATOMS: atom_id res chain seq x y z
N MET A 1 -14.10 20.83 17.14
CA MET A 1 -12.64 20.64 16.96
C MET A 1 -12.22 21.43 15.75
N GLN A 2 -11.40 22.46 15.92
CA GLN A 2 -10.75 23.12 14.80
C GLN A 2 -9.60 22.22 14.34
N ALA A 3 -9.57 21.90 13.05
CA ALA A 3 -8.40 21.27 12.47
C ALA A 3 -7.24 22.26 12.55
N LEU A 4 -6.04 21.75 12.88
CA LEU A 4 -4.83 22.56 12.80
C LEU A 4 -4.66 23.08 11.36
N PRO A 5 -4.02 24.24 11.16
CA PRO A 5 -3.60 24.69 9.83
C PRO A 5 -2.66 23.66 9.19
N GLU A 6 -2.67 23.50 7.86
CA GLU A 6 -1.81 22.52 7.15
C GLU A 6 -0.31 22.68 7.49
N GLU A 7 0.10 23.92 7.79
CA GLU A 7 1.46 24.32 8.19
C GLU A 7 1.89 23.76 9.57
N GLU A 8 0.95 23.39 10.44
CA GLU A 8 1.19 22.92 11.81
C GLU A 8 0.81 21.44 12.01
N TRP A 9 0.46 20.72 10.94
CA TRP A 9 0.08 19.30 11.04
C TRP A 9 1.22 18.40 11.52
N PHE A 10 2.47 18.83 11.37
CA PHE A 10 3.63 18.03 11.68
C PHE A 10 4.26 18.44 13.01
N CYS A 11 4.38 17.45 13.89
CA CYS A 11 5.02 17.55 15.20
C CYS A 11 6.52 17.92 15.16
N GLY A 12 7.15 17.87 13.98
CA GLY A 12 8.58 18.04 13.80
C GLY A 12 9.07 17.54 12.44
N ARG A 13 10.39 17.61 12.23
CA ARG A 13 11.03 17.29 10.94
C ARG A 13 10.80 15.84 10.51
N SER A 14 10.83 14.89 11.45
CA SER A 14 10.55 13.47 11.16
C SER A 14 9.11 13.26 10.66
N CYS A 15 8.13 13.91 11.31
CA CYS A 15 6.71 13.88 10.91
C CYS A 15 6.54 14.39 9.46
N SER A 16 7.19 15.52 9.11
CA SER A 16 7.17 16.10 7.75
C SER A 16 7.89 15.24 6.71
N ASN A 17 9.03 14.64 7.06
CA ASN A 17 9.78 13.75 6.17
C ASN A 17 8.98 12.48 5.82
N ILE A 18 8.32 11.87 6.82
CA ILE A 18 7.44 10.72 6.60
C ILE A 18 6.32 11.09 5.64
N TYR A 19 5.66 12.24 5.85
CA TYR A 19 4.60 12.69 4.95
C TYR A 19 5.09 12.90 3.51
N SER A 20 6.23 13.56 3.33
CA SER A 20 6.83 13.79 2.02
C SER A 20 7.18 12.48 1.32
N ALA A 21 7.72 11.50 2.05
CA ALA A 21 7.99 10.16 1.53
C ALA A 21 6.69 9.44 1.10
N LEU A 22 5.64 9.50 1.92
CA LEU A 22 4.34 8.91 1.59
C LEU A 22 3.70 9.58 0.37
N GLN A 23 3.78 10.90 0.26
CA GLN A 23 3.29 11.63 -0.92
C GLN A 23 4.02 11.20 -2.19
N LYS A 24 5.34 11.05 -2.12
CA LYS A 24 6.14 10.53 -3.23
C LYS A 24 5.72 9.12 -3.62
N LEU A 25 5.57 8.22 -2.65
CA LEU A 25 5.12 6.84 -2.90
C LEU A 25 3.73 6.77 -3.56
N VAL A 26 2.80 7.63 -3.16
CA VAL A 26 1.49 7.72 -3.83
C VAL A 26 1.64 8.21 -5.27
N GLY A 27 2.52 9.19 -5.53
CA GLY A 27 2.79 9.72 -6.86
C GLY A 27 3.53 8.74 -7.79
N ASP A 28 4.47 7.97 -7.25
CA ASP A 28 5.27 6.98 -7.98
C ASP A 28 4.43 5.77 -8.44
N GLY A 29 3.25 5.55 -7.84
CA GLY A 29 2.30 4.55 -8.29
C GLY A 29 2.73 3.11 -8.03
N GLU A 30 2.68 2.25 -9.05
CA GLU A 30 3.03 0.83 -8.92
C GLU A 30 4.55 0.64 -8.89
N GLN A 31 5.04 0.03 -7.82
CA GLN A 31 6.45 -0.25 -7.57
C GLN A 31 6.69 -1.75 -7.45
N ARG A 32 7.90 -2.20 -7.82
CA ARG A 32 8.32 -3.58 -7.57
C ARG A 32 8.43 -3.81 -6.07
N LEU A 33 8.07 -5.02 -5.63
CA LEU A 33 8.34 -5.43 -4.26
C LEU A 33 9.85 -5.46 -4.00
N PRO A 34 10.31 -4.99 -2.84
CA PRO A 34 11.66 -5.26 -2.38
C PRO A 34 11.97 -6.75 -2.42
N GLU A 35 13.21 -7.09 -2.78
CA GLU A 35 13.64 -8.48 -2.96
C GLU A 35 13.45 -9.32 -1.69
N ALA A 36 13.76 -8.74 -0.52
CA ALA A 36 13.54 -9.37 0.78
C ALA A 36 12.07 -9.78 1.03
N LEU A 37 11.10 -8.98 0.59
CA LEU A 37 9.67 -9.33 0.70
C LEU A 37 9.26 -10.33 -0.39
N SER A 38 9.90 -10.26 -1.55
CA SER A 38 9.68 -11.19 -2.65
C SER A 38 10.07 -12.60 -2.25
N ASP A 39 11.19 -12.77 -1.53
CA ASP A 39 11.65 -14.09 -1.08
C ASP A 39 10.74 -14.69 0.00
N VAL A 40 10.23 -13.85 0.92
CA VAL A 40 9.22 -14.27 1.90
C VAL A 40 7.94 -14.75 1.20
N LEU A 41 7.51 -14.06 0.15
CA LEU A 41 6.34 -14.45 -0.64
C LEU A 41 6.59 -15.74 -1.44
N LYS A 42 7.79 -15.91 -2.03
CA LYS A 42 8.18 -17.16 -2.69
C LYS A 42 8.10 -18.33 -1.73
N MET A 43 8.69 -18.20 -0.54
CA MET A 43 8.68 -19.25 0.49
C MET A 43 7.25 -19.60 0.92
N LYS A 44 6.37 -18.61 1.07
CA LYS A 44 4.95 -18.86 1.37
C LYS A 44 4.17 -19.52 0.24
N CYS A 45 4.64 -19.39 -1.01
CA CYS A 45 3.97 -19.92 -2.19
C CYS A 45 4.59 -21.23 -2.71
N GLU A 46 5.68 -21.73 -2.11
CA GLU A 46 6.27 -23.02 -2.45
C GLU A 46 5.22 -24.13 -2.22
N GLY A 47 4.73 -24.70 -3.33
CA GLY A 47 3.66 -25.71 -3.35
C GLY A 47 2.33 -25.27 -3.97
N GLN A 48 2.16 -23.98 -4.33
CA GLN A 48 0.97 -23.47 -5.01
C GLN A 48 1.31 -23.02 -6.44
N SER A 49 0.33 -23.08 -7.35
CA SER A 49 0.45 -22.59 -8.74
C SER A 49 0.78 -21.09 -8.83
N LEU A 50 0.76 -20.36 -7.70
CA LEU A 50 1.18 -18.97 -7.54
C LEU A 50 2.66 -18.71 -7.83
N GLN A 51 3.52 -19.72 -7.82
CA GLN A 51 4.95 -19.53 -8.06
C GLN A 51 5.23 -18.89 -9.44
N LYS A 52 4.43 -19.22 -10.46
CA LYS A 52 4.48 -18.59 -11.80
C LYS A 52 4.06 -17.12 -11.79
N ASN A 53 3.11 -16.73 -10.91
CA ASN A 53 2.68 -15.32 -10.79
C ASN A 53 3.69 -14.46 -10.02
N LEU A 54 4.49 -15.06 -9.14
CA LEU A 54 5.61 -14.39 -8.48
C LEU A 54 6.73 -14.03 -9.48
N GLU A 55 7.00 -14.91 -10.44
CA GLU A 55 7.93 -14.63 -11.54
C GLU A 55 7.43 -13.53 -12.49
N LEU A 56 6.11 -13.37 -12.63
CA LEU A 56 5.49 -12.27 -13.41
C LEU A 56 5.63 -10.89 -12.75
N GLY A 57 6.30 -10.79 -11.60
CA GLY A 57 6.69 -9.53 -10.99
C GLY A 57 5.55 -8.86 -10.24
N ILE A 58 5.25 -9.35 -9.04
CA ILE A 58 4.27 -8.71 -8.15
C ILE A 58 4.68 -7.26 -7.88
N ARG A 59 3.74 -6.34 -8.11
CA ARG A 59 3.88 -4.92 -7.82
C ARG A 59 2.99 -4.52 -6.66
N TRP A 60 3.39 -3.48 -5.94
CA TRP A 60 2.64 -2.87 -4.86
C TRP A 60 2.47 -1.37 -5.13
N ARG A 61 1.44 -0.76 -4.55
CA ARG A 61 1.19 0.68 -4.65
C ARG A 61 0.61 1.16 -3.32
N LEU A 62 1.01 2.34 -2.87
CA LEU A 62 0.40 3.00 -1.73
C LEU A 62 -0.90 3.71 -2.15
N LEU A 63 -2.02 3.40 -1.48
CA LEU A 63 -3.33 3.99 -1.77
C LEU A 63 -3.73 5.01 -0.69
N ARG A 64 -4.24 6.17 -1.12
CA ARG A 64 -4.72 7.23 -0.21
C ARG A 64 -6.24 7.18 -0.11
N GLY A 65 -6.78 6.66 1.01
CA GLY A 65 -8.21 6.35 1.14
C GLY A 65 -9.20 7.49 0.85
N LYS A 66 -8.93 8.72 1.33
CA LYS A 66 -9.91 9.83 1.25
C LYS A 66 -9.85 10.67 -0.04
N LYS A 67 -8.74 10.60 -0.77
CA LYS A 67 -8.51 11.28 -2.07
C LYS A 67 -8.12 10.25 -3.14
N ALA A 68 -8.68 9.06 -3.03
CA ALA A 68 -8.49 7.98 -4.00
C ALA A 68 -9.08 8.42 -5.34
N ALA A 69 -8.31 8.30 -6.42
CA ALA A 69 -8.85 8.35 -7.77
C ALA A 69 -9.86 7.21 -7.96
N GLU A 70 -10.75 7.30 -8.94
CA GLU A 70 -11.90 6.40 -9.07
C GLU A 70 -11.47 4.93 -9.24
N ASP A 71 -10.33 4.72 -9.89
CA ASP A 71 -9.65 3.43 -9.98
C ASP A 71 -9.31 2.84 -8.61
N THR A 72 -8.83 3.66 -7.68
CA THR A 72 -8.35 3.26 -6.36
C THR A 72 -9.51 2.89 -5.41
N ARG A 73 -10.69 3.48 -5.60
CA ARG A 73 -11.89 3.15 -4.81
C ARG A 73 -12.36 1.72 -5.02
N MET A 74 -12.30 1.23 -6.26
CA MET A 74 -12.63 -0.16 -6.59
C MET A 74 -11.74 -1.15 -5.82
N TRP A 75 -10.44 -0.86 -5.73
CA TRP A 75 -9.47 -1.73 -5.05
C TRP A 75 -9.71 -1.73 -3.54
N LEU A 76 -10.00 -0.56 -2.96
CA LEU A 76 -10.34 -0.44 -1.54
C LEU A 76 -11.65 -1.17 -1.20
N SER A 77 -12.66 -1.10 -2.05
CA SER A 77 -13.90 -1.86 -1.88
C SER A 77 -13.68 -3.38 -1.94
N GLY A 78 -12.78 -3.85 -2.82
CA GLY A 78 -12.39 -5.26 -2.88
C GLY A 78 -11.65 -5.72 -1.62
N ALA A 79 -10.78 -4.88 -1.07
CA ALA A 79 -10.01 -5.20 0.13
C ALA A 79 -10.91 -5.43 1.36
N VAL A 80 -12.01 -4.68 1.48
CA VAL A 80 -13.02 -4.86 2.55
C VAL A 80 -13.52 -6.30 2.61
N ASN A 81 -13.75 -6.94 1.45
CA ASN A 81 -14.18 -8.34 1.39
C ASN A 81 -13.13 -9.32 1.92
N ILE A 82 -11.83 -9.05 1.73
CA ILE A 82 -10.74 -9.90 2.24
C ILE A 82 -10.76 -9.93 3.78
N PHE A 83 -10.95 -8.77 4.41
CA PHE A 83 -10.96 -8.67 5.87
C PHE A 83 -12.24 -9.24 6.49
N HIS A 84 -13.39 -9.16 5.81
CA HIS A 84 -14.63 -9.76 6.31
C HIS A 84 -14.65 -11.30 6.21
N VAL A 85 -13.96 -11.90 5.23
CA VAL A 85 -13.87 -13.37 5.11
C VAL A 85 -13.01 -14.00 6.21
N SER A 86 -12.23 -13.19 6.95
CA SER A 86 -11.38 -13.65 8.06
C SER A 86 -12.12 -13.76 9.41
N ALA A 87 -13.43 -13.46 9.45
CA ALA A 87 -14.27 -13.55 10.65
C ALA A 87 -15.16 -14.81 10.60
N PHE A 88 -14.55 -15.99 10.62
CA PHE A 88 -15.20 -17.25 10.97
C PHE A 88 -14.23 -18.13 11.74
#